data_AF-A0A147ISS8-F1
#
_entry.id   AF-A0A147ISS8-F1
#
_cell.length_a   1.000
_cell.length_b   1.000
_cell.length_c   1.000
_cell.angle_alpha   90.00
_cell.angle_beta   90.00
_cell.angle_gamma   90.00
#
_symmetry.space_group_name_H-M   'P 1'
#
loop_
_entity.id
_entity.type
_entity.pdbx_description
1 polymer ?
#
loop_
_entity_poly.entity_id
_entity_poly.type
_entity_poly.pdbx_seq_one_letter_code
_entity_poly.pdbx_strand_id
1 'polypeptide(L)'
;MVGDEPAPGPPGVALHQLWLRAETERPYHALNPVCVAGEAGQLAGNMQPALHCKARALSQGLASLARQSRVIMGQSPLTGVARGRDGVEALQLADGRELAVDFVIDATGPDRLVATSDGFNGWDDALPCRFLWIEPDAAAPSLVDTYQAVEGGWTARWPGAKATALVQGGGIPIATGRLDAPLRGNVLALGEAAVQPGPLGLTGFTLALAGLSLALDLLPVGGDTALLAAEYNRRVGQRADRMRDFLAAHQIGLASGADAVIPPSLATTLAQFTRRGTLTPVDEDSVERDAWIAVLIGQGLRPQRPDPIALGLSRDDARRLVANYNGQARAAAGKRGA
;
A
#
# COMPACT_ATOMS: atom_id res chain seq x y z
N MET A 1 6.35 0.51 -7.63
CA MET A 1 6.42 -0.93 -7.36
C MET A 1 7.53 -1.47 -8.24
N VAL A 2 8.37 -2.36 -7.71
CA VAL A 2 9.59 -2.83 -8.39
C VAL A 2 9.23 -4.17 -9.02
N GLY A 3 9.15 -4.19 -10.36
CA GLY A 3 8.57 -5.31 -11.12
C GLY A 3 9.23 -6.68 -10.88
N ASP A 4 8.40 -7.71 -11.03
CA ASP A 4 8.52 -9.10 -10.58
C ASP A 4 9.53 -9.99 -11.34
N GLU A 5 10.50 -9.42 -12.07
CA GLU A 5 11.46 -10.25 -12.81
C GLU A 5 12.80 -10.39 -12.09
N PRO A 6 13.22 -11.63 -11.74
CA PRO A 6 14.56 -11.87 -11.25
C PRO A 6 15.52 -11.49 -12.38
N ALA A 7 16.26 -10.42 -12.14
CA ALA A 7 17.34 -9.99 -13.01
C ALA A 7 18.26 -11.21 -13.30
N PRO A 8 18.88 -11.32 -14.49
CA PRO A 8 19.56 -12.54 -14.94
C PRO A 8 20.71 -12.96 -14.03
N GLY A 9 20.46 -13.98 -13.21
CA GLY A 9 21.40 -14.62 -12.29
C GLY A 9 21.30 -16.14 -12.38
N PRO A 10 22.19 -16.89 -11.72
CA PRO A 10 22.07 -18.35 -11.66
C PRO A 10 20.67 -18.73 -11.13
N PRO A 11 20.01 -19.75 -11.73
CA PRO A 11 18.64 -20.11 -11.36
C PRO A 11 18.49 -20.27 -9.85
N GLY A 12 17.56 -19.52 -9.26
CA GLY A 12 17.22 -19.63 -7.83
C GLY A 12 17.99 -18.73 -6.87
N VAL A 13 18.87 -17.81 -7.31
CA VAL A 13 19.52 -16.83 -6.42
C VAL A 13 19.00 -15.41 -6.66
N ALA A 14 18.30 -14.86 -5.68
CA ALA A 14 17.78 -13.48 -5.73
C ALA A 14 18.90 -12.42 -5.68
N LEU A 15 18.66 -11.25 -6.28
CA LEU A 15 19.65 -10.18 -6.41
C LEU A 15 20.20 -9.69 -5.06
N HIS A 16 19.36 -9.52 -4.04
CA HIS A 16 19.81 -9.09 -2.71
C HIS A 16 20.67 -10.14 -2.00
N GLN A 17 20.48 -11.42 -2.31
CA GLN A 17 21.32 -12.50 -1.80
C GLN A 17 22.70 -12.49 -2.48
N LEU A 18 22.76 -12.19 -3.78
CA LEU A 18 24.03 -11.97 -4.49
C LEU A 18 24.76 -10.72 -3.97
N TRP A 19 24.03 -9.62 -3.76
CA TRP A 19 24.54 -8.39 -3.15
C TRP A 19 25.14 -8.66 -1.77
N LEU A 20 24.43 -9.42 -0.93
CA LEU A 20 24.93 -9.80 0.40
C LEU A 20 26.14 -10.74 0.32
N ARG A 21 26.11 -11.76 -0.57
CA ARG A 21 27.21 -12.71 -0.77
C ARG A 21 28.48 -12.04 -1.31
N ALA A 22 28.34 -11.03 -2.15
CA ALA A 22 29.46 -10.28 -2.71
C ALA A 22 30.19 -9.40 -1.67
N GLU A 23 29.55 -9.12 -0.52
CA GLU A 23 30.03 -8.20 0.51
C GLU A 23 30.40 -6.83 -0.08
N THR A 24 29.58 -6.32 -1.01
CA THR A 24 29.84 -5.03 -1.67
C THR A 24 29.35 -3.85 -0.83
N GLU A 25 30.04 -2.72 -0.93
CA GLU A 25 29.61 -1.43 -0.39
C GLU A 25 28.63 -0.69 -1.33
N ARG A 26 28.39 -1.23 -2.53
CA ARG A 26 27.50 -0.59 -3.50
C ARG A 26 26.07 -0.56 -2.96
N PRO A 27 25.35 0.57 -3.08
CA PRO A 27 23.94 0.63 -2.71
C PRO A 27 23.11 -0.39 -3.51
N TYR A 28 22.20 -1.08 -2.82
CA TYR A 28 21.39 -2.13 -3.45
C TYR A 28 20.54 -1.61 -4.62
N HIS A 29 19.91 -0.42 -4.47
CA HIS A 29 19.08 0.18 -5.52
C HIS A 29 19.86 0.47 -6.81
N ALA A 30 21.16 0.72 -6.73
CA ALA A 30 22.03 0.95 -7.90
C ALA A 30 22.24 -0.32 -8.76
N LEU A 31 21.84 -1.49 -8.26
CA LEU A 31 21.85 -2.75 -8.99
C LEU A 31 20.52 -3.03 -9.70
N ASN A 32 19.48 -2.26 -9.41
CA ASN A 32 18.15 -2.46 -9.98
C ASN A 32 17.96 -1.52 -11.18
N PRO A 33 17.77 -2.06 -12.41
CA PRO A 33 17.60 -1.24 -13.61
C PRO A 33 16.38 -0.30 -13.55
N VAL A 34 15.29 -0.71 -12.90
CA VAL A 34 14.08 0.10 -12.77
C VAL A 34 14.33 1.30 -11.86
N CYS A 35 15.05 1.11 -10.75
CA CYS A 35 15.44 2.20 -9.85
C CYS A 35 16.33 3.21 -10.58
N VAL A 36 17.39 2.74 -11.23
CA VAL A 36 18.37 3.60 -11.92
C VAL A 36 17.72 4.35 -13.09
N ALA A 37 16.84 3.72 -13.86
CA ALA A 37 16.09 4.40 -14.92
C ALA A 37 15.11 5.44 -14.36
N GLY A 38 14.37 5.09 -13.30
CA GLY A 38 13.42 5.99 -12.65
C GLY A 38 14.08 7.26 -12.11
N GLU A 39 15.22 7.13 -11.42
CA GLU A 39 16.03 8.27 -10.95
C GLU A 39 16.55 9.14 -12.09
N ALA A 40 16.84 8.54 -13.25
CA ALA A 40 17.25 9.26 -14.46
C ALA A 40 16.07 9.87 -15.24
N GLY A 41 14.83 9.72 -14.76
CA GLY A 41 13.62 10.19 -15.45
C GLY A 41 13.31 9.41 -16.72
N GLN A 42 13.70 8.14 -16.79
CA GLN A 42 13.50 7.25 -17.94
C GLN A 42 12.64 6.04 -17.57
N LEU A 43 11.83 5.59 -18.54
CA LEU A 43 11.09 4.35 -18.43
C LEU A 43 11.97 3.18 -18.90
N ALA A 44 12.10 2.14 -18.08
CA ALA A 44 12.71 0.87 -18.46
C ALA A 44 11.63 -0.09 -18.98
N GLY A 45 11.97 -0.98 -19.93
CA GLY A 45 11.00 -1.84 -20.61
C GLY A 45 10.24 -2.83 -19.70
N ASN A 46 10.81 -3.21 -18.57
CA ASN A 46 10.18 -4.07 -17.56
C ASN A 46 9.59 -3.29 -16.37
N MET A 47 9.55 -1.96 -16.43
CA MET A 47 8.96 -1.14 -15.38
C MET A 47 7.44 -1.34 -15.37
N GLN A 48 6.87 -1.52 -14.18
CA GLN A 48 5.43 -1.50 -13.94
C GLN A 48 5.07 -0.19 -13.24
N PRO A 49 4.82 0.90 -13.99
CA PRO A 49 4.53 2.20 -13.39
C PRO A 49 3.13 2.21 -12.78
N ALA A 50 2.99 2.95 -11.68
CA ALA A 50 1.70 3.41 -11.18
C ALA A 50 1.37 4.79 -11.78
N LEU A 51 0.12 5.24 -11.61
CA LEU A 51 -0.35 6.50 -12.15
C LEU A 51 -0.54 7.53 -11.05
N HIS A 52 0.00 8.73 -11.28
CA HIS A 52 -0.46 9.95 -10.61
C HIS A 52 -1.61 10.55 -11.42
N CYS A 53 -2.82 10.47 -10.88
CA CYS A 53 -4.02 10.96 -11.56
C CYS A 53 -4.81 11.95 -10.69
N LYS A 54 -5.48 12.90 -11.34
CA LYS A 54 -6.39 13.81 -10.65
C LYS A 54 -7.64 13.05 -10.23
N ALA A 55 -7.86 12.86 -8.94
CA ALA A 55 -8.99 12.10 -8.40
C ALA A 55 -10.33 12.52 -9.00
N ARG A 56 -10.62 13.83 -9.10
CA ARG A 56 -11.86 14.33 -9.71
C ARG A 56 -12.04 13.90 -11.17
N ALA A 57 -10.97 13.89 -11.96
CA ALA A 57 -11.04 13.46 -13.37
C ALA A 57 -11.28 11.95 -13.47
N LEU A 58 -10.61 11.16 -12.61
CA LEU A 58 -10.86 9.71 -12.52
C LEU A 58 -12.32 9.43 -12.15
N SER A 59 -12.84 10.07 -11.10
CA SER A 59 -14.23 9.90 -10.67
C SER A 59 -15.24 10.32 -11.76
N GLN A 60 -14.95 11.38 -12.52
CA GLN A 60 -15.78 11.79 -13.66
C GLN A 60 -15.78 10.74 -14.77
N GLY A 61 -14.61 10.18 -15.10
CA GLY A 61 -14.49 9.08 -16.07
C GLY A 61 -15.26 7.84 -15.64
N LEU A 62 -15.09 7.40 -14.38
CA LEU A 62 -15.81 6.27 -13.82
C LEU A 62 -17.32 6.52 -13.78
N ALA A 63 -17.77 7.72 -13.42
CA ALA A 63 -19.19 8.08 -13.45
C ALA A 63 -19.77 8.07 -14.88
N SER A 64 -18.97 8.36 -15.90
CA SER A 64 -19.39 8.22 -17.30
C SER A 64 -19.63 6.75 -17.67
N LEU A 65 -18.69 5.87 -17.32
CA LEU A 65 -18.80 4.43 -17.54
C LEU A 65 -19.98 3.81 -16.76
N ALA A 66 -20.19 4.25 -15.51
CA ALA A 66 -21.30 3.80 -14.69
C ALA A 66 -22.67 4.13 -15.32
N ARG A 67 -22.83 5.35 -15.85
CA ARG A 67 -24.07 5.75 -16.56
C ARG A 67 -24.32 4.90 -17.80
N GLN A 68 -23.27 4.58 -18.56
CA GLN A 68 -23.38 3.68 -19.72
C GLN A 68 -23.79 2.26 -19.30
N SER A 69 -23.42 1.86 -18.08
CA SER A 69 -23.76 0.58 -17.46
C SER A 69 -25.11 0.59 -16.73
N ARG A 70 -25.97 1.59 -16.98
CA ARG A 70 -27.30 1.76 -16.37
C ARG A 70 -27.30 2.00 -14.85
N VAL A 71 -26.19 2.41 -14.28
CA VAL A 71 -26.15 2.86 -12.88
C VAL A 71 -26.92 4.17 -12.75
N ILE A 72 -27.91 4.20 -11.86
CA ILE A 72 -28.67 5.41 -11.55
C ILE A 72 -27.85 6.27 -10.59
N MET A 73 -27.50 7.49 -11.04
CA MET A 73 -26.71 8.44 -10.25
C MET A 73 -27.64 9.47 -9.61
N GLY A 74 -27.57 9.62 -8.29
CA GLY A 74 -28.26 10.66 -7.53
C GLY A 74 -27.30 11.72 -6.97
N GLN A 75 -27.80 12.93 -6.75
CA GLN A 75 -27.09 14.00 -6.05
C GLN A 75 -27.98 14.56 -4.94
N SER A 76 -27.99 13.88 -3.80
CA SER A 76 -28.69 14.33 -2.60
C SER A 76 -27.95 13.82 -1.36
N PRO A 77 -27.66 14.67 -0.36
CA PRO A 77 -27.03 14.21 0.88
C PRO A 77 -27.86 13.16 1.61
N LEU A 78 -27.19 12.21 2.25
CA LEU A 78 -27.80 11.27 3.18
C LEU A 78 -28.15 12.00 4.49
N THR A 79 -29.38 11.84 4.98
CA THR A 79 -29.87 12.46 6.22
C THR A 79 -30.21 11.44 7.29
N GLY A 80 -30.44 10.19 6.92
CA GLY A 80 -30.79 9.12 7.86
C GLY A 80 -30.64 7.74 7.26
N VAL A 81 -30.54 6.74 8.14
CA VAL A 81 -30.44 5.33 7.79
C VAL A 81 -31.49 4.57 8.60
N ALA A 82 -32.50 4.03 7.94
CA ALA A 82 -33.50 3.17 8.58
C ALA A 82 -32.93 1.76 8.72
N ARG A 83 -32.91 1.25 9.95
CA ARG A 83 -32.36 -0.07 10.28
C ARG A 83 -33.45 -0.99 10.82
N GLY A 84 -33.50 -2.19 10.28
CA GLY A 84 -34.35 -3.28 10.74
C GLY A 84 -33.60 -4.26 11.63
N ARG A 85 -34.17 -5.46 11.77
CA ARG A 85 -33.56 -6.57 12.52
C ARG A 85 -32.30 -7.13 11.86
N ASP A 86 -32.31 -7.19 10.53
CA ASP A 86 -31.30 -7.91 9.74
C ASP A 86 -30.31 -6.98 9.02
N GLY A 87 -30.43 -5.66 9.19
CA GLY A 87 -29.52 -4.68 8.57
C GLY A 87 -30.18 -3.33 8.27
N VAL A 88 -29.65 -2.66 7.24
CA VAL A 88 -30.20 -1.40 6.71
C VAL A 88 -31.35 -1.73 5.75
N GLU A 89 -32.51 -1.13 5.97
CA GLU A 89 -33.70 -1.32 5.12
C GLU A 89 -33.90 -0.17 4.14
N ALA A 90 -33.55 1.06 4.54
CA ALA A 90 -33.67 2.23 3.67
C ALA A 90 -32.67 3.35 3.99
N LEU A 91 -32.37 4.16 2.98
CA LEU A 91 -31.58 5.39 3.05
C LEU A 91 -32.49 6.60 2.86
N GLN A 92 -32.41 7.57 3.78
CA GLN A 92 -33.19 8.81 3.76
C GLN A 92 -32.32 9.93 3.21
N LEU A 93 -32.85 10.70 2.26
CA LEU A 93 -32.12 11.76 1.56
C LEU A 93 -32.68 13.14 1.90
N ALA A 94 -31.84 14.17 1.76
CA ALA A 94 -32.22 15.56 2.07
C ALA A 94 -33.32 16.14 1.17
N ASP A 95 -33.57 15.53 0.01
CA ASP A 95 -34.65 15.89 -0.90
C ASP A 95 -35.98 15.18 -0.59
N GLY A 96 -36.06 14.48 0.55
CA GLY A 96 -37.25 13.79 1.03
C GLY A 96 -37.48 12.40 0.43
N ARG A 97 -36.60 11.95 -0.47
CA ARG A 97 -36.66 10.58 -0.98
C ARG A 97 -36.21 9.58 0.08
N GLU A 98 -36.84 8.43 0.06
CA GLU A 98 -36.45 7.25 0.82
C GLU A 98 -36.16 6.11 -0.17
N LEU A 99 -34.98 5.52 -0.07
CA LEU A 99 -34.51 4.46 -0.95
C LEU A 99 -34.46 3.15 -0.18
N ALA A 100 -35.35 2.22 -0.48
CA ALA A 100 -35.24 0.84 0.02
C ALA A 100 -33.98 0.18 -0.55
N VAL A 101 -33.25 -0.58 0.27
CA VAL A 101 -31.99 -1.21 -0.11
C VAL A 101 -31.88 -2.65 0.37
N ASP A 102 -31.41 -3.53 -0.50
CA ASP A 102 -31.04 -4.90 -0.12
C ASP A 102 -29.59 -4.98 0.38
N PHE A 103 -28.72 -4.14 -0.17
CA PHE A 103 -27.29 -4.10 0.13
C PHE A 103 -26.75 -2.68 -0.05
N VAL A 104 -25.82 -2.28 0.83
CA VAL A 104 -25.22 -0.93 0.81
C VAL A 104 -23.71 -1.02 0.83
N ILE A 105 -23.06 -0.29 -0.08
CA ILE A 105 -21.62 -0.03 -0.02
C ILE A 105 -21.43 1.36 0.59
N ASP A 106 -20.89 1.40 1.80
CA ASP A 106 -20.48 2.64 2.45
C ASP A 106 -19.09 3.06 1.98
N ALA A 107 -19.06 4.02 1.07
CA ALA A 107 -17.84 4.70 0.62
C ALA A 107 -17.84 6.19 1.05
N THR A 108 -18.45 6.51 2.19
CA THR A 108 -18.58 7.88 2.73
C THR A 108 -17.31 8.37 3.44
N GLY A 109 -16.23 7.62 3.31
CA GLY A 109 -14.92 7.97 3.87
C GLY A 109 -14.84 7.73 5.38
N PRO A 110 -14.00 8.48 6.11
CA PRO A 110 -13.76 8.25 7.53
C PRO A 110 -15.01 8.46 8.41
N ASP A 111 -16.00 9.20 7.93
CA ASP A 111 -17.23 9.52 8.66
C ASP A 111 -18.17 8.32 8.82
N ARG A 112 -18.08 7.31 7.92
CA ARG A 112 -18.88 6.06 7.97
C ARG A 112 -20.36 6.33 8.21
N LEU A 113 -20.99 7.07 7.31
CA LEU A 113 -22.39 7.50 7.50
C LEU A 113 -23.39 6.33 7.52
N VAL A 114 -23.02 5.13 7.04
CA VAL A 114 -23.87 3.93 7.05
C VAL A 114 -23.24 2.76 7.82
N ALA A 115 -21.94 2.52 7.70
CA ALA A 115 -21.24 1.49 8.46
C ALA A 115 -21.11 1.90 9.94
N THR A 116 -21.11 0.94 10.85
CA THR A 116 -20.79 1.25 12.26
C THR A 116 -19.29 1.50 12.42
N SER A 117 -18.92 2.37 13.36
CA SER A 117 -17.53 2.56 13.78
C SER A 117 -17.08 1.53 14.82
N ASP A 118 -17.99 0.68 15.33
CA ASP A 118 -17.67 -0.37 16.28
C ASP A 118 -16.61 -1.32 15.71
N GLY A 119 -15.60 -1.64 16.52
CA GLY A 119 -14.52 -2.51 16.09
C GLY A 119 -13.46 -1.83 15.22
N PHE A 120 -13.43 -0.50 15.16
CA PHE A 120 -12.30 0.23 14.58
C PHE A 120 -11.05 0.07 15.46
N ASN A 121 -10.02 -0.57 14.91
CA ASN A 121 -8.74 -0.81 15.55
C ASN A 121 -7.75 0.25 15.08
N GLY A 122 -7.40 1.18 15.98
CA GLY A 122 -6.41 2.23 15.72
C GLY A 122 -5.00 1.68 15.54
N TRP A 123 -4.21 2.33 14.71
CA TRP A 123 -2.81 2.00 14.44
C TRP A 123 -1.84 3.11 14.84
N ASP A 124 -2.26 4.05 15.69
CA ASP A 124 -1.49 5.23 16.09
C ASP A 124 -0.09 4.85 16.63
N ASP A 125 0.03 3.73 17.33
CA ASP A 125 1.31 3.25 17.88
C ASP A 125 2.31 2.80 16.81
N ALA A 126 1.81 2.25 15.69
CA ALA A 126 2.63 1.74 14.59
C ALA A 126 2.77 2.75 13.44
N LEU A 127 1.82 3.67 13.30
CA LEU A 127 1.74 4.70 12.26
C LEU A 127 1.36 6.04 12.91
N PRO A 128 2.34 6.76 13.49
CA PRO A 128 2.08 7.82 14.46
C PRO A 128 1.74 9.18 13.85
N CYS A 129 1.89 9.39 12.53
CA CYS A 129 1.53 10.66 11.90
C CYS A 129 0.02 10.91 12.02
N ARG A 130 -0.37 12.08 12.54
CA ARG A 130 -1.75 12.49 12.83
C ARG A 130 -2.24 13.70 12.05
N PHE A 131 -1.36 14.41 11.36
CA PHE A 131 -1.71 15.58 10.57
C PHE A 131 -1.05 15.54 9.21
N LEU A 132 -1.79 15.94 8.17
CA LEU A 132 -1.32 16.02 6.79
C LEU A 132 -1.54 17.42 6.22
N TRP A 133 -0.49 17.96 5.59
CA TRP A 133 -0.55 19.14 4.75
C TRP A 133 -0.25 18.74 3.32
N ILE A 134 -1.01 19.26 2.37
CA ILE A 134 -0.73 19.10 0.94
C ILE A 134 -0.78 20.48 0.31
N GLU A 135 0.27 20.84 -0.42
CA GLU A 135 0.35 22.07 -1.20
C GLU A 135 0.68 21.77 -2.66
N PRO A 136 0.21 22.58 -3.62
CA PRO A 136 0.59 22.43 -5.01
C PRO A 136 2.11 22.59 -5.21
N ASP A 137 2.70 21.74 -6.05
CA ASP A 137 4.09 21.89 -6.50
C ASP A 137 4.13 22.15 -8.00
N ALA A 138 4.71 23.28 -8.39
CA ALA A 138 4.82 23.69 -9.79
C ALA A 138 6.02 23.04 -10.52
N ALA A 139 6.79 22.19 -9.84
CA ALA A 139 7.94 21.55 -10.44
C ALA A 139 7.58 20.56 -11.55
N ALA A 140 8.57 20.32 -12.42
CA ALA A 140 8.45 19.33 -13.47
C ALA A 140 8.09 17.95 -12.88
N PRO A 141 7.15 17.21 -13.48
CA PRO A 141 6.79 15.87 -13.02
C PRO A 141 8.00 14.93 -12.98
N SER A 142 8.12 14.17 -11.91
CA SER A 142 9.10 13.10 -11.74
C SER A 142 8.45 11.74 -12.00
N LEU A 143 9.23 10.76 -12.46
CA LEU A 143 8.79 9.37 -12.55
C LEU A 143 8.86 8.63 -11.19
N VAL A 144 9.47 9.27 -10.19
CA VAL A 144 9.61 8.73 -8.84
C VAL A 144 9.07 9.71 -7.81
N ASP A 145 8.38 9.16 -6.82
CA ASP A 145 8.01 9.88 -5.61
C ASP A 145 9.20 9.94 -4.67
N THR A 146 9.43 11.09 -4.05
CA THR A 146 10.51 11.24 -3.06
C THR A 146 9.93 11.45 -1.69
N TYR A 147 10.46 10.76 -0.70
CA TYR A 147 10.10 10.89 0.71
C TYR A 147 11.35 11.24 1.51
N GLN A 148 11.21 12.16 2.45
CA GLN A 148 12.27 12.59 3.35
C GLN A 148 11.76 12.56 4.78
N ALA A 149 12.46 11.86 5.66
CA ALA A 149 12.16 11.91 7.09
C ALA A 149 12.50 13.28 7.65
N VAL A 150 11.64 13.78 8.55
CA VAL A 150 11.84 15.02 9.30
C VAL A 150 11.55 14.76 10.77
N GLU A 151 11.89 15.71 11.63
CA GLU A 151 11.52 15.63 13.04
C GLU A 151 9.99 15.53 13.17
N GLY A 152 9.53 14.50 13.87
CA GLY A 152 8.10 14.27 14.10
C GLY A 152 7.30 13.83 12.86
N GLY A 153 7.94 13.36 11.77
CA GLY A 153 7.21 12.80 10.63
C GLY A 153 8.02 12.70 9.33
N TRP A 154 7.39 13.04 8.20
CA TRP A 154 8.02 13.01 6.89
C TRP A 154 7.43 14.05 5.93
N THR A 155 8.23 14.46 4.96
CA THR A 155 7.78 15.19 3.78
C THR A 155 7.84 14.29 2.56
N ALA A 156 6.97 14.53 1.60
CA ALA A 156 6.99 13.89 0.30
C ALA A 156 6.84 14.91 -0.81
N ARG A 157 7.36 14.53 -1.97
CA ARG A 157 7.12 15.22 -3.23
C ARG A 157 6.54 14.23 -4.21
N TRP A 158 5.36 14.56 -4.69
CA TRP A 158 4.63 13.84 -5.73
C TRP A 158 4.52 14.74 -6.97
N PRO A 159 4.30 14.19 -8.17
CA PRO A 159 3.98 14.99 -9.34
C PRO A 159 2.81 15.96 -9.08
N GLY A 160 3.13 17.25 -9.02
CA GLY A 160 2.16 18.33 -8.81
C GLY A 160 1.83 18.67 -7.35
N ALA A 161 2.44 18.01 -6.36
CA ALA A 161 2.17 18.28 -4.95
C ALA A 161 3.37 18.02 -4.03
N LYS A 162 3.46 18.80 -2.95
CA LYS A 162 4.26 18.47 -1.77
C LYS A 162 3.34 18.11 -0.63
N ALA A 163 3.75 17.13 0.16
CA ALA A 163 3.02 16.69 1.33
C ALA A 163 3.92 16.70 2.57
N THR A 164 3.35 17.03 3.72
CA THR A 164 4.02 16.94 5.02
C THR A 164 3.08 16.23 5.98
N ALA A 165 3.51 15.08 6.50
CA ALA A 165 2.78 14.34 7.52
C ALA A 165 3.54 14.41 8.84
N LEU A 166 2.86 14.80 9.93
CA LEU A 166 3.45 15.00 11.26
C LEU A 166 2.65 14.29 12.35
N VAL A 167 3.31 13.88 13.42
CA VAL A 167 2.69 13.30 14.64
C VAL A 167 1.85 14.35 15.37
N GLN A 168 2.33 15.58 15.44
CA GLN A 168 1.64 16.71 16.08
C GLN A 168 1.70 17.95 15.18
N GLY A 169 0.68 18.80 15.26
CA GLY A 169 0.61 20.06 14.50
C GLY A 169 -0.82 20.45 14.15
N GLY A 170 -0.95 21.31 13.13
CA GLY A 170 -2.23 21.54 12.44
C GLY A 170 -2.30 20.75 11.13
N GLY A 171 -3.37 20.92 10.35
CA GLY A 171 -3.52 20.32 9.02
C GLY A 171 -4.78 19.48 8.90
N ILE A 172 -4.86 18.66 7.85
CA ILE A 172 -5.92 17.67 7.67
C ILE A 172 -5.72 16.58 8.71
N PRO A 173 -6.70 16.33 9.60
CA PRO A 173 -6.60 15.25 10.58
C PRO A 173 -6.47 13.89 9.89
N ILE A 174 -5.41 13.22 10.31
CA ILE A 174 -5.11 11.81 10.21
C ILE A 174 -6.12 10.88 10.86
N ALA A 175 -6.44 9.69 10.36
CA ALA A 175 -6.67 8.53 11.24
C ALA A 175 -6.03 7.28 10.63
N THR A 176 -5.47 6.41 11.47
CA THR A 176 -4.84 5.17 11.01
C THR A 176 -5.48 3.99 11.72
N GLY A 177 -5.85 2.97 10.96
CA GLY A 177 -6.59 1.84 11.51
C GLY A 177 -7.50 1.17 10.50
N ARG A 178 -8.24 0.17 10.97
CA ARG A 178 -9.24 -0.54 10.16
C ARG A 178 -10.39 -1.03 11.02
N LEU A 179 -11.55 -1.25 10.41
CA LEU A 179 -12.61 -2.05 11.02
C LEU A 179 -12.15 -3.52 11.16
N ASP A 180 -12.56 -4.16 12.24
CA ASP A 180 -12.43 -5.61 12.44
C ASP A 180 -13.30 -6.41 11.45
N ALA A 181 -14.48 -5.88 11.13
CA ALA A 181 -15.49 -6.45 10.27
C ALA A 181 -16.11 -5.36 9.38
N PRO A 182 -15.51 -5.06 8.22
CA PRO A 182 -16.04 -4.09 7.26
C PRO A 182 -17.33 -4.56 6.56
N LEU A 183 -17.63 -5.86 6.50
CA LEU A 183 -18.91 -6.39 6.02
C LEU A 183 -19.74 -6.88 7.22
N ARG A 184 -20.84 -6.18 7.52
CA ARG A 184 -21.77 -6.50 8.61
C ARG A 184 -23.21 -6.46 8.12
N GLY A 185 -23.93 -7.57 8.25
CA GLY A 185 -25.26 -7.70 7.66
C GLY A 185 -25.21 -7.43 6.17
N ASN A 186 -25.97 -6.44 5.72
CA ASN A 186 -26.00 -6.00 4.33
C ASN A 186 -25.21 -4.71 4.04
N VAL A 187 -24.33 -4.29 4.94
CA VAL A 187 -23.49 -3.10 4.77
C VAL A 187 -22.03 -3.49 4.60
N LEU A 188 -21.43 -3.08 3.48
CA LEU A 188 -20.01 -3.17 3.20
C LEU A 188 -19.36 -1.79 3.31
N ALA A 189 -18.51 -1.59 4.32
CA ALA A 189 -17.59 -0.46 4.34
C ALA A 189 -16.49 -0.66 3.28
N LEU A 190 -16.18 0.39 2.52
CA LEU A 190 -15.16 0.36 1.47
C LEU A 190 -14.30 1.64 1.48
N GLY A 191 -13.01 1.50 1.14
CA GLY A 191 -12.06 2.61 1.18
C GLY A 191 -11.82 3.08 2.61
N GLU A 192 -11.79 4.40 2.84
CA GLU A 192 -11.51 4.97 4.17
C GLU A 192 -12.58 4.67 5.23
N ALA A 193 -13.78 4.26 4.79
CA ALA A 193 -14.79 3.72 5.70
C ALA A 193 -14.34 2.38 6.32
N ALA A 194 -13.58 1.57 5.58
CA ALA A 194 -13.09 0.27 6.05
C ALA A 194 -11.68 0.33 6.65
N VAL A 195 -10.75 1.00 5.98
CA VAL A 195 -9.32 1.01 6.33
C VAL A 195 -8.69 2.34 5.97
N GLN A 196 -7.88 2.85 6.89
CA GLN A 196 -7.15 4.10 6.75
C GLN A 196 -5.67 3.78 7.00
N PRO A 197 -4.87 3.48 5.96
CA PRO A 197 -3.46 3.12 6.10
C PRO A 197 -2.55 4.34 6.36
N GLY A 198 -3.10 5.55 6.34
CA GLY A 198 -2.34 6.79 6.33
C GLY A 198 -1.82 7.15 4.93
N PRO A 199 -1.18 8.33 4.78
CA PRO A 199 -0.85 8.89 3.47
C PRO A 199 0.47 8.37 2.89
N LEU A 200 1.27 7.61 3.66
CA LEU A 200 2.56 7.10 3.19
C LEU A 200 2.35 6.08 2.07
N GLY A 201 2.98 6.28 0.92
CA GLY A 201 2.88 5.39 -0.24
C GLY A 201 1.52 5.37 -0.94
N LEU A 202 0.58 6.25 -0.55
CA LEU A 202 -0.74 6.43 -1.18
C LEU A 202 -1.52 5.12 -1.40
N THR A 203 -1.48 4.21 -0.43
CA THR A 203 -1.96 2.82 -0.58
C THR A 203 -3.47 2.63 -0.40
N GLY A 204 -4.20 3.67 0.02
CA GLY A 204 -5.64 3.59 0.32
C GLY A 204 -6.50 3.17 -0.87
N PHE A 205 -6.23 3.71 -2.07
CA PHE A 205 -6.99 3.34 -3.27
C PHE A 205 -6.71 1.88 -3.69
N THR A 206 -5.47 1.42 -3.56
CA THR A 206 -5.09 0.01 -3.81
C THR A 206 -5.84 -0.93 -2.88
N LEU A 207 -5.93 -0.61 -1.58
CA LEU A 207 -6.71 -1.41 -0.62
C LEU A 207 -8.21 -1.39 -0.93
N ALA A 208 -8.75 -0.24 -1.36
CA ALA A 208 -10.16 -0.14 -1.77
C ALA A 208 -10.46 -1.03 -2.98
N LEU A 209 -9.59 -1.03 -4.00
CA LEU A 209 -9.75 -1.90 -5.17
C LEU A 209 -9.63 -3.38 -4.81
N ALA A 210 -8.66 -3.76 -3.97
CA ALA A 210 -8.50 -5.13 -3.51
C ALA A 210 -9.70 -5.60 -2.67
N GLY A 211 -10.24 -4.73 -1.82
CA GLY A 211 -11.44 -4.98 -1.04
C GLY A 211 -12.70 -5.11 -1.92
N LEU A 212 -12.82 -4.29 -2.97
CA LEU A 212 -13.91 -4.38 -3.93
C LEU A 212 -13.83 -5.66 -4.77
N SER A 213 -12.64 -6.01 -5.27
CA SER A 213 -12.43 -7.25 -6.03
C SER A 213 -12.83 -8.47 -5.21
N LEU A 214 -12.38 -8.55 -3.95
CA LEU A 214 -12.74 -9.65 -3.08
C LEU A 214 -14.24 -9.65 -2.74
N ALA A 215 -14.84 -8.46 -2.61
CA ALA A 215 -16.28 -8.35 -2.37
C ALA A 215 -17.07 -8.90 -3.56
N LEU A 216 -16.60 -8.72 -4.81
CA LEU A 216 -17.25 -9.30 -5.99
C LEU A 216 -17.17 -10.84 -5.99
N ASP A 217 -16.08 -11.42 -5.48
CA ASP A 217 -15.91 -12.87 -5.39
C ASP A 217 -16.76 -13.50 -4.27
N LEU A 218 -16.98 -12.75 -3.18
CA LEU A 218 -17.61 -13.23 -1.95
C LEU A 218 -18.97 -12.56 -1.66
N LEU A 219 -19.53 -11.81 -2.63
CA LEU A 219 -20.70 -10.97 -2.37
C LEU A 219 -21.85 -11.86 -1.89
N PRO A 220 -22.40 -11.58 -0.69
CA PRO A 220 -23.49 -12.39 -0.18
C PRO A 220 -24.78 -12.09 -0.98
N VAL A 221 -25.19 -12.99 -1.86
CA VAL A 221 -26.47 -12.88 -2.58
C VAL A 221 -27.45 -13.94 -2.06
N GLY A 222 -28.28 -13.53 -1.09
CA GLY A 222 -29.30 -14.39 -0.47
C GLY A 222 -28.75 -15.50 0.43
N GLY A 223 -29.61 -16.10 1.24
CA GLY A 223 -29.26 -17.24 2.11
C GLY A 223 -28.45 -16.85 3.36
N ASP A 224 -27.71 -17.82 3.92
CA ASP A 224 -26.82 -17.59 5.07
C ASP A 224 -25.52 -16.92 4.61
N THR A 225 -25.44 -15.62 4.87
CA THR A 225 -24.35 -14.74 4.43
C THR A 225 -23.22 -14.67 5.46
N ALA A 226 -23.40 -15.26 6.64
CA ALA A 226 -22.46 -15.11 7.75
C ALA A 226 -21.08 -15.71 7.45
N LEU A 227 -21.04 -16.86 6.76
CA LEU A 227 -19.79 -17.52 6.37
C LEU A 227 -19.00 -16.70 5.35
N LEU A 228 -19.67 -16.18 4.32
CA LEU A 228 -19.03 -15.34 3.31
C LEU A 228 -18.55 -14.01 3.89
N ALA A 229 -19.36 -13.39 4.76
CA ALA A 229 -18.98 -12.17 5.46
C ALA A 229 -17.77 -12.39 6.38
N ALA A 230 -17.75 -13.50 7.12
CA ALA A 230 -16.61 -13.85 7.98
C ALA A 230 -15.33 -14.04 7.16
N GLU A 231 -15.42 -14.73 6.02
CA GLU A 231 -14.25 -14.94 5.14
C GLU A 231 -13.78 -13.64 4.48
N TYR A 232 -14.72 -12.80 4.02
CA TYR A 232 -14.41 -11.46 3.52
C TYR A 232 -13.64 -10.66 4.57
N ASN A 233 -14.19 -10.54 5.78
CA ASN A 233 -13.62 -9.79 6.90
C ASN A 233 -12.23 -10.32 7.30
N ARG A 234 -12.06 -11.65 7.33
CA ARG A 234 -10.77 -12.29 7.62
C ARG A 234 -9.70 -11.88 6.61
N ARG A 235 -9.99 -12.01 5.30
CA ARG A 235 -9.00 -11.76 4.24
C ARG A 235 -8.67 -10.27 4.09
N VAL A 236 -9.66 -9.38 4.12
CA VAL A 236 -9.39 -7.93 4.06
C VAL A 236 -8.67 -7.43 5.31
N GLY A 237 -8.97 -7.99 6.48
CA GLY A 237 -8.26 -7.69 7.72
C GLY A 237 -6.79 -8.09 7.65
N GLN A 238 -6.49 -9.30 7.18
CA GLN A 238 -5.12 -9.78 6.97
C GLN A 238 -4.35 -8.88 6.00
N ARG A 239 -4.94 -8.56 4.84
CA ARG A 239 -4.33 -7.66 3.84
C ARG A 239 -4.01 -6.29 4.42
N ALA A 240 -4.96 -5.71 5.16
CA ALA A 240 -4.82 -4.40 5.78
C ALA A 240 -3.71 -4.41 6.86
N ASP A 241 -3.65 -5.45 7.70
CA ASP A 241 -2.59 -5.60 8.70
C ASP A 241 -1.20 -5.78 8.07
N ARG A 242 -1.11 -6.52 6.95
CA ARG A 242 0.14 -6.64 6.18
C ARG A 242 0.58 -5.31 5.57
N MET A 243 -0.36 -4.51 5.05
CA MET A 243 -0.05 -3.17 4.57
C MET A 243 0.42 -2.26 5.72
N ARG A 244 -0.22 -2.31 6.90
CA ARG A 244 0.24 -1.58 8.10
C ARG A 244 1.69 -1.95 8.44
N ASP A 245 2.00 -3.24 8.48
CA ASP A 245 3.37 -3.71 8.78
C ASP A 245 4.38 -3.18 7.76
N PHE A 246 4.04 -3.17 6.46
CA PHE A 246 4.91 -2.64 5.41
C PHE A 246 5.15 -1.14 5.58
N LEU A 247 4.10 -0.38 5.88
CA LEU A 247 4.21 1.07 6.11
C LEU A 247 5.01 1.37 7.39
N ALA A 248 4.80 0.61 8.47
CA ALA A 248 5.57 0.73 9.71
C ALA A 248 7.06 0.38 9.49
N ALA A 249 7.36 -0.54 8.57
CA ALA A 249 8.74 -0.88 8.21
C ALA A 249 9.55 0.32 7.67
N HIS A 250 8.91 1.36 7.13
CA HIS A 250 9.60 2.57 6.66
C HIS A 250 10.13 3.46 7.80
N GLN A 251 9.76 3.17 9.05
CA GLN A 251 10.07 4.00 10.21
C GLN A 251 11.13 3.37 11.12
N ILE A 252 11.50 2.10 10.89
CA ILE A 252 12.41 1.33 11.77
C ILE A 252 13.84 1.87 11.78
N GLY A 253 14.30 2.52 10.71
CA GLY A 253 15.63 3.11 10.60
C GLY A 253 15.71 4.58 11.05
N LEU A 254 14.57 5.19 11.40
CA LEU A 254 14.51 6.61 11.78
C LEU A 254 14.85 6.77 13.27
N ALA A 255 15.71 7.73 13.61
CA ALA A 255 16.03 8.06 15.00
C ALA A 255 14.78 8.45 15.83
N SER A 256 13.79 9.06 15.17
CA SER A 256 12.47 9.41 15.72
C SER A 256 11.50 8.23 15.81
N GLY A 257 11.82 7.10 15.17
CA GLY A 257 11.02 5.86 15.20
C GLY A 257 11.30 4.97 16.40
N ALA A 258 12.23 5.36 17.29
CA ALA A 258 12.57 4.59 18.49
C ALA A 258 11.37 4.37 19.44
N ASP A 259 10.36 5.24 19.37
CA ASP A 259 9.14 5.15 20.18
C ASP A 259 7.97 4.44 19.46
N ALA A 260 8.10 4.12 18.17
CA ALA A 260 7.03 3.45 17.41
C ALA A 260 6.95 1.96 17.79
N VAL A 261 5.75 1.48 18.11
CA VAL A 261 5.53 0.08 18.47
C VAL A 261 5.60 -0.76 17.21
N ILE A 262 6.57 -1.67 17.16
CA ILE A 262 6.69 -2.66 16.09
C ILE A 262 5.58 -3.71 16.26
N PRO A 263 4.63 -3.85 15.32
CA PRO A 263 3.61 -4.88 15.41
C PRO A 263 4.23 -6.29 15.49
N PRO A 264 3.65 -7.25 16.23
CA PRO A 264 4.24 -8.59 16.37
C PRO A 264 4.48 -9.32 15.03
N SER A 265 3.60 -9.12 14.05
CA SER A 265 3.72 -9.67 12.70
C SER A 265 4.89 -9.03 11.92
N LEU A 266 5.11 -7.72 12.07
CA LEU A 266 6.29 -7.05 11.55
C LEU A 266 7.55 -7.54 12.25
N ALA A 267 7.56 -7.65 13.59
CA ALA A 267 8.71 -8.16 14.35
C ALA A 267 9.14 -9.56 13.88
N THR A 268 8.18 -10.43 13.56
CA THR A 268 8.44 -11.73 12.95
C THR A 268 9.09 -11.60 11.58
N THR A 269 8.57 -10.71 10.72
CA THR A 269 9.13 -10.42 9.39
C THR A 269 10.57 -9.92 9.49
N LEU A 270 10.84 -8.97 10.39
CA LEU A 270 12.18 -8.43 10.66
C LEU A 270 13.13 -9.52 11.18
N ALA A 271 12.68 -10.36 12.12
CA ALA A 271 13.50 -11.44 12.66
C ALA A 271 13.90 -12.46 11.58
N GLN A 272 12.98 -12.80 10.67
CA GLN A 272 13.27 -13.69 9.55
C GLN A 272 14.25 -13.06 8.55
N PHE A 273 14.01 -11.80 8.18
CA PHE A 273 14.85 -11.08 7.23
C PHE A 273 16.26 -10.87 7.77
N THR A 274 16.42 -10.38 9.01
CA THR A 274 17.73 -10.14 9.63
C THR A 274 18.57 -11.41 9.74
N ARG A 275 17.96 -12.60 9.88
CA ARG A 275 18.71 -13.85 9.98
C ARG A 275 19.35 -14.28 8.66
N ARG A 276 18.64 -14.18 7.53
CA ARG A 276 19.13 -14.75 6.26
C ARG A 276 18.67 -14.03 4.98
N GLY A 277 18.05 -12.87 5.09
CA GLY A 277 17.53 -12.09 3.96
C GLY A 277 16.35 -12.76 3.26
N THR A 278 15.67 -13.72 3.89
CA THR A 278 14.51 -14.40 3.29
C THR A 278 13.23 -13.87 3.91
N LEU A 279 12.20 -13.73 3.09
CA LEU A 279 10.85 -13.43 3.53
C LEU A 279 9.99 -14.67 3.28
N THR A 280 9.34 -15.16 4.32
CA THR A 280 8.38 -16.26 4.18
C THR A 280 7.12 -15.71 3.49
N PRO A 281 6.53 -16.43 2.52
CA PRO A 281 5.22 -16.04 1.98
C PRO A 281 4.19 -15.92 3.10
N VAL A 282 3.38 -14.87 3.02
CA VAL A 282 2.28 -14.62 3.96
C VAL A 282 1.01 -14.47 3.14
N ASP A 283 -0.07 -15.09 3.62
CA ASP A 283 -1.37 -14.99 2.98
C ASP A 283 -1.86 -13.54 2.93
N GLU A 284 -2.57 -13.21 1.85
CA GLU A 284 -3.16 -11.88 1.63
C GLU A 284 -2.18 -10.70 1.58
N ASP A 285 -0.87 -10.95 1.51
CA ASP A 285 0.12 -9.90 1.32
C ASP A 285 0.01 -9.31 -0.09
N SER A 286 -0.48 -8.07 -0.17
CA SER A 286 -0.61 -7.33 -1.44
C SER A 286 0.66 -6.57 -1.81
N VAL A 287 1.71 -6.63 -0.98
CA VAL A 287 2.98 -5.97 -1.24
C VAL A 287 3.95 -6.98 -1.86
N GLU A 288 4.53 -6.61 -2.99
CA GLU A 288 5.53 -7.44 -3.65
C GLU A 288 6.74 -7.70 -2.76
N ARG A 289 7.30 -8.90 -2.87
CA ARG A 289 8.47 -9.32 -2.09
C ARG A 289 9.66 -8.37 -2.29
N ASP A 290 9.87 -7.89 -3.51
CA ASP A 290 10.98 -6.99 -3.83
C ASP A 290 10.81 -5.60 -3.21
N ALA A 291 9.56 -5.13 -3.05
CA ALA A 291 9.27 -3.90 -2.33
C ALA A 291 9.61 -4.04 -0.84
N TRP A 292 9.27 -5.17 -0.20
CA TRP A 292 9.70 -5.47 1.17
C TRP A 292 11.22 -5.50 1.29
N ILE A 293 11.93 -6.21 0.40
CA ILE A 293 13.39 -6.28 0.41
C ILE A 293 14.01 -4.89 0.26
N ALA A 294 13.50 -4.08 -0.67
CA ALA A 294 13.98 -2.73 -0.92
C ALA A 294 13.81 -1.83 0.30
N VAL A 295 12.65 -1.87 0.97
CA VAL A 295 12.40 -1.10 2.19
C VAL A 295 13.31 -1.56 3.31
N LEU A 296 13.39 -2.86 3.60
CA LEU A 296 14.18 -3.37 4.72
C LEU A 296 15.68 -3.04 4.54
N ILE A 297 16.24 -3.27 3.35
CA ILE A 297 17.63 -2.90 3.06
C ILE A 297 17.83 -1.38 3.08
N GLY A 298 16.88 -0.62 2.52
CA GLY A 298 16.91 0.84 2.49
C GLY A 298 16.87 1.48 3.88
N GLN A 299 16.21 0.83 4.84
CA GLN A 299 16.16 1.21 6.25
C GLN A 299 17.38 0.73 7.05
N GLY A 300 18.40 0.20 6.36
CA GLY A 300 19.68 -0.19 6.95
C GLY A 300 19.72 -1.63 7.46
N LEU A 301 18.68 -2.44 7.27
CA LEU A 301 18.74 -3.84 7.70
C LEU A 301 19.65 -4.63 6.78
N ARG A 302 20.71 -5.16 7.37
CA ARG A 302 21.65 -6.06 6.69
C ARG A 302 21.53 -7.46 7.28
N PRO A 303 21.13 -8.47 6.50
CA PRO A 303 21.04 -9.82 7.02
C PRO A 303 22.40 -10.36 7.47
N GLN A 304 22.39 -11.20 8.52
CA GLN A 304 23.60 -11.75 9.14
C GLN A 304 24.36 -12.71 8.21
N ARG A 305 23.63 -13.41 7.32
CA ARG A 305 24.21 -14.32 6.33
C ARG A 305 23.34 -14.42 5.09
N PRO A 306 23.89 -14.73 3.91
CA PRO A 306 23.10 -15.12 2.75
C PRO A 306 22.34 -16.44 2.96
N ASP A 307 21.33 -16.66 2.11
CA ASP A 307 20.66 -17.95 1.95
C ASP A 307 21.63 -19.06 1.49
N PRO A 308 21.42 -20.34 1.89
CA PRO A 308 22.28 -21.45 1.48
C PRO A 308 22.55 -21.56 -0.03
N ILE A 309 21.58 -21.25 -0.88
CA ILE A 309 21.77 -21.30 -2.34
C ILE A 309 22.83 -20.27 -2.77
N ALA A 310 22.80 -19.06 -2.20
CA ALA A 310 23.79 -18.03 -2.46
C ALA A 310 25.17 -18.36 -1.85
N LEU A 311 25.22 -19.10 -0.73
CA LEU A 311 26.47 -19.57 -0.14
C LEU A 311 27.21 -20.58 -1.03
N GLY A 312 26.48 -21.31 -1.87
CA GLY A 312 27.06 -22.21 -2.86
C GLY A 312 27.89 -21.50 -3.95
N LEU A 313 27.66 -20.19 -4.16
CA LEU A 313 28.47 -19.39 -5.08
C LEU A 313 29.75 -18.90 -4.39
N SER A 314 30.88 -18.88 -5.10
CA SER A 314 32.08 -18.21 -4.60
C SER A 314 31.83 -16.70 -4.43
N ARG A 315 32.57 -16.05 -3.52
CA ARG A 315 32.46 -14.59 -3.36
C ARG A 315 32.83 -13.85 -4.64
N ASP A 316 33.79 -14.35 -5.41
CA ASP A 316 34.23 -13.72 -6.65
C ASP A 316 33.20 -13.89 -7.77
N ASP A 317 32.50 -15.02 -7.83
CA ASP A 317 31.34 -15.19 -8.72
C ASP A 317 30.24 -14.19 -8.39
N ALA A 318 29.89 -14.08 -7.11
CA ALA A 318 28.87 -13.13 -6.66
C ALA A 318 29.26 -11.68 -7.01
N ARG A 319 30.54 -11.29 -6.82
CA ARG A 319 31.05 -9.97 -7.21
C ARG A 319 30.96 -9.73 -8.71
N ARG A 320 31.30 -10.74 -9.54
CA ARG A 320 31.15 -10.65 -11.01
C ARG A 320 29.69 -10.46 -11.42
N LEU A 321 28.76 -11.23 -10.84
CA LEU A 321 27.34 -11.10 -11.12
C LEU A 321 26.80 -9.72 -10.71
N VAL A 322 27.16 -9.23 -9.52
CA VAL A 322 26.83 -7.88 -9.05
C VAL A 322 27.36 -6.80 -10.01
N ALA A 323 28.59 -6.95 -10.51
CA ALA A 323 29.14 -6.01 -11.49
C ALA A 323 28.35 -6.03 -12.82
N ASN A 324 27.90 -7.21 -13.26
CA ASN A 324 27.04 -7.34 -14.45
C ASN A 324 25.69 -6.64 -14.26
N TYR A 325 25.03 -6.85 -13.12
CA TYR A 325 23.77 -6.15 -12.80
C TYR A 325 23.94 -4.64 -12.78
N ASN A 326 25.00 -4.14 -12.16
CA ASN A 326 25.32 -2.71 -12.19
C ASN A 326 25.53 -2.19 -13.63
N GLY A 327 26.18 -2.97 -14.49
CA GLY A 327 26.32 -2.63 -15.91
C GLY A 327 24.98 -2.55 -16.63
N GLN A 328 24.09 -3.52 -16.40
CA GLN A 328 22.74 -3.54 -16.97
C GLN A 328 21.89 -2.37 -16.48
N ALA A 329 21.93 -2.08 -15.18
CA ALA A 329 21.17 -0.98 -14.58
C ALA A 329 21.61 0.38 -15.15
N ARG A 330 22.92 0.60 -15.30
CA ARG A 330 23.46 1.79 -15.98
C ARG A 330 23.07 1.88 -17.44
N ALA A 331 23.06 0.76 -18.16
CA ALA A 331 22.66 0.72 -19.56
C ALA A 331 21.17 1.04 -19.74
N ALA A 332 20.31 0.65 -18.79
CA ALA A 332 18.88 0.97 -18.81
C ALA A 332 18.64 2.50 -18.75
N ALA A 333 19.40 3.24 -17.95
CA ALA A 333 19.35 4.71 -17.90
C ALA A 333 20.08 5.43 -19.06
N GLY A 334 20.81 4.68 -19.91
CA GLY A 334 21.48 5.23 -21.09
C GLY A 334 20.62 5.21 -22.36
N LYS A 335 19.58 4.36 -22.39
CA LYS A 335 18.67 4.23 -23.53
C LYS A 335 17.59 5.32 -23.44
N ARG A 336 17.86 6.51 -23.99
CA ARG A 336 16.77 7.45 -24.31
C ARG A 336 15.79 6.71 -25.21
N GLY A 337 14.52 6.65 -24.81
CA GLY A 337 13.46 6.01 -25.58
C GLY A 337 13.54 6.46 -27.04
N ALA A 338 13.71 5.48 -27.93
CA ALA A 338 13.61 5.67 -29.37
C ALA A 338 12.13 5.81 -29.77
#